data_AF-A0A969Z4M6-F1
#
_entry.id   AF-A0A969Z4M6-F1
#
_cell.length_a   1.000
_cell.length_b   1.000
_cell.length_c   1.000
_cell.angle_alpha   90.00
_cell.angle_beta   90.00
_cell.angle_gamma   90.00
#
_symmetry.space_group_name_H-M   'P 1'
#
loop_
_entity.id
_entity.type
_entity.pdbx_description
1 polymer ?
#
loop_
_entity_poly.entity_id
_entity_poly.type
_entity_poly.pdbx_seq_one_letter_code
_entity_poly.pdbx_strand_id
1 'polypeptide(L)' 'WGVPINMLMIDAGVTFAMKWLEGEAERDDLEAYKATVNEVAAARNVGELQISNYIDPEKGELENFFLLLAPFHDFSAGD' A
#
# COMPACT_ATOMS: atom_id res chain seq x y z
N TRP A 1 8.79 5.44 11.09
CA TRP A 1 7.81 4.88 10.13
C TRP A 1 6.37 4.72 10.61
N GLY A 2 6.06 4.57 11.90
CA GLY A 2 4.65 4.31 12.33
C GLY A 2 3.62 5.39 11.94
N VAL A 3 3.96 6.67 11.99
CA VAL A 3 3.06 7.75 11.52
C VAL A 3 3.02 7.85 9.98
N PRO A 4 4.16 7.79 9.26
CA PRO A 4 4.17 7.76 7.80
C PRO A 4 3.35 6.62 7.17
N ILE A 5 3.42 5.40 7.73
CA ILE A 5 2.68 4.25 7.17
C ILE A 5 1.17 4.40 7.35
N ASN A 6 0.73 4.98 8.49
CA ASN A 6 -0.68 5.23 8.74
C ASN A 6 -1.26 6.24 7.75
N MET A 7 -0.55 7.33 7.49
CA MET A 7 -0.98 8.33 6.51
C MET A 7 -0.98 7.75 5.09
N LEU A 8 0.06 6.98 4.74
CA LEU A 8 0.14 6.29 3.46
C LEU A 8 -1.08 5.39 3.19
N MET A 9 -1.51 4.61 4.20
CA MET A 9 -2.67 3.73 4.05
C MET A 9 -3.97 4.52 3.78
N ILE A 10 -4.18 5.62 4.51
CA ILE A 10 -5.36 6.48 4.33
C ILE A 10 -5.34 7.09 2.93
N ASP A 11 -4.20 7.66 2.54
CA ASP A 11 -4.06 8.36 1.26
C ASP A 11 -4.18 7.40 0.07
N ALA A 12 -3.60 6.21 0.15
CA ALA A 12 -3.74 5.19 -0.88
C ALA A 12 -5.20 4.72 -1.03
N GLY A 13 -5.91 4.52 0.09
CA GLY A 13 -7.32 4.14 0.07
C GLY A 13 -8.21 5.21 -0.56
N VAL A 14 -8.00 6.49 -0.21
CA VAL A 14 -8.75 7.61 -0.81
C VAL A 14 -8.43 7.75 -2.30
N THR A 15 -7.16 7.72 -2.69
CA THR A 15 -6.76 7.82 -4.10
C THR A 15 -7.34 6.70 -4.95
N PHE A 16 -7.31 5.45 -4.46
CA PHE A 16 -7.91 4.33 -5.18
C PHE A 16 -9.44 4.48 -5.30
N ALA A 17 -10.11 4.94 -4.23
CA ALA A 17 -11.54 5.19 -4.28
C ALA A 17 -11.90 6.28 -5.30
N MET A 18 -11.08 7.32 -5.45
CA MET A 18 -11.28 8.34 -6.49
C MET A 18 -11.12 7.75 -7.90
N LYS A 19 -10.06 6.96 -8.15
CA LYS A 19 -9.86 6.27 -9.44
C LYS A 19 -11.04 5.37 -9.80
N TRP A 20 -11.61 4.67 -8.82
CA TRP A 20 -12.83 3.89 -9.03
C TRP A 20 -14.03 4.76 -9.40
N LEU A 21 -14.25 5.87 -8.70
CA LEU A 21 -15.34 6.81 -9.00
C LEU A 21 -15.21 7.48 -10.37
N GLU A 22 -13.98 7.67 -10.84
CA GLU A 22 -13.66 8.27 -12.14
C GLU A 22 -13.66 7.24 -13.30
N GLY A 23 -13.83 5.95 -12.99
CA GLY A 23 -13.85 4.87 -13.98
C GLY A 23 -12.45 4.46 -14.47
N GLU A 24 -11.40 4.81 -13.73
CA GLU A 24 -10.01 4.46 -14.02
C GLU A 24 -9.58 3.11 -13.44
N ALA A 25 -10.38 2.56 -12.52
CA ALA A 25 -10.17 1.25 -11.91
C ALA A 25 -11.51 0.58 -11.56
N GLU A 26 -11.55 -0.75 -11.57
CA GLU A 26 -12.68 -1.51 -11.04
C GLU A 26 -12.57 -1.66 -9.51
N ARG A 27 -13.70 -1.88 -8.85
CA ARG A 27 -13.76 -1.95 -7.37
C ARG A 27 -12.86 -3.05 -6.80
N ASP A 28 -12.72 -4.17 -7.50
CA ASP A 28 -11.94 -5.35 -7.14
C ASP A 28 -10.61 -5.46 -7.90
N ASP A 29 -10.19 -4.37 -8.56
CA ASP A 29 -8.92 -4.33 -9.28
C ASP A 29 -7.73 -4.22 -8.30
N LEU A 30 -7.22 -5.38 -7.89
CA LEU A 30 -6.10 -5.49 -6.99
C LEU A 30 -4.80 -4.90 -7.57
N GLU A 31 -4.58 -5.02 -8.88
CA GLU A 31 -3.35 -4.52 -9.49
C GLU A 31 -3.37 -2.98 -9.57
N ALA A 32 -4.52 -2.38 -9.88
CA ALA A 32 -4.71 -0.93 -9.79
C ALA A 32 -4.57 -0.42 -8.36
N TYR A 33 -5.05 -1.18 -7.36
CA TYR A 33 -4.82 -0.85 -5.94
C TYR A 33 -3.32 -0.87 -5.59
N LYS A 34 -2.60 -1.95 -5.93
CA LYS A 34 -1.16 -2.07 -5.67
C LYS A 34 -0.35 -0.97 -6.35
N ALA A 35 -0.70 -0.63 -7.59
CA ALA A 35 -0.07 0.47 -8.32
C ALA A 35 -0.31 1.81 -7.61
N THR A 36 -1.54 2.06 -7.16
CA THR A 36 -1.90 3.29 -6.44
C THR A 36 -1.20 3.40 -5.09
N VAL A 37 -1.06 2.31 -4.34
CA VAL A 37 -0.30 2.28 -3.09
C VAL A 37 1.16 2.69 -3.33
N ASN A 38 1.79 2.15 -4.39
CA ASN A 38 3.18 2.47 -4.72
C ASN A 38 3.37 3.90 -5.27
N GLU A 39 2.40 4.42 -6.04
CA GLU A 39 2.37 5.83 -6.47
C GLU A 39 2.36 6.77 -5.25
N VAL A 40 1.48 6.50 -4.29
CA VAL A 40 1.32 7.26 -3.04
C VAL A 40 2.55 7.13 -2.14
N ALA A 41 3.21 5.97 -2.13
CA ALA A 41 4.46 5.73 -1.41
C ALA A 41 5.63 6.53 -1.98
N ALA A 42 5.76 6.55 -3.32
CA ALA A 42 6.78 7.32 -4.03
C ALA A 42 6.62 8.82 -3.76
N ALA A 43 5.40 9.34 -3.82
CA ALA A 43 5.11 10.76 -3.51
C ALA A 43 5.49 11.17 -2.07
N ARG A 44 5.65 10.20 -1.15
CA ARG A 44 6.03 10.40 0.26
C ARG A 44 7.49 10.05 0.56
N ASN A 45 8.30 9.74 -0.45
CA ASN A 45 9.67 9.25 -0.30
C ASN A 45 9.78 8.01 0.62
N VAL A 46 8.74 7.15 0.63
CA VAL A 46 8.78 5.88 1.37
C VAL A 46 9.53 4.80 0.59
N GLY A 47 9.59 4.94 -0.74
CA GLY A 47 10.12 3.92 -1.65
C GLY A 47 9.05 2.93 -2.10
N GLU A 48 9.47 1.87 -2.78
CA GLU A 48 8.57 0.83 -3.28
C GLU A 48 8.14 -0.11 -2.14
N LEU A 49 6.83 -0.27 -1.95
CA LEU A 49 6.25 -1.16 -0.97
C LEU A 49 6.07 -2.56 -1.55
N GLN A 50 6.54 -3.57 -0.83
CA GLN A 50 6.17 -4.94 -1.13
C GLN A 50 4.77 -5.21 -0.54
N ILE A 51 3.85 -5.66 -1.39
CA ILE A 51 2.46 -5.95 -1.04
C ILE A 51 2.22 -7.45 -1.20
N SER A 52 1.78 -8.10 -0.13
CA SER A 52 1.41 -9.51 -0.12
C SER A 52 0.09 -9.73 0.61
N ASN A 53 -0.48 -10.91 0.49
CA ASN A 53 -1.66 -11.28 1.28
C ASN A 53 -1.27 -11.69 2.71
N TYR A 54 -2.18 -11.47 3.64
CA TYR A 54 -2.08 -12.00 4.99
C TYR A 54 -2.41 -13.49 5.00
N ILE A 55 -1.59 -14.29 5.68
CA ILE A 55 -1.82 -15.71 5.90
C ILE A 55 -2.30 -15.91 7.33
N ASP A 56 -3.59 -16.22 7.46
CA ASP A 56 -4.21 -16.53 8.75
C ASP A 56 -3.92 -17.99 9.13
N PRO A 57 -3.52 -18.28 10.39
CA PRO A 57 -3.19 -19.64 10.82
C PRO A 57 -4.35 -20.64 10.75
N GLU A 58 -5.60 -20.18 10.83
CA GLU A 58 -6.80 -21.03 10.84
C GLU A 58 -7.50 -21.03 9.48
N LYS A 59 -7.45 -19.91 8.75
CA LYS A 59 -8.24 -19.67 7.52
C LYS A 59 -7.43 -19.70 6.24
N GLY A 60 -6.10 -19.75 6.32
CA GLY A 60 -5.23 -19.71 5.16
C GLY A 60 -5.06 -18.28 4.62
N GLU A 61 -4.68 -18.18 3.33
CA GLU A 61 -4.46 -16.89 2.67
C GLU A 61 -5.78 -16.13 2.48
N LEU A 62 -5.82 -14.86 2.93
CA LEU A 62 -6.97 -14.00 2.77
C LEU A 62 -6.78 -13.05 1.58
N GLU A 63 -7.55 -13.25 0.50
CA GLU A 63 -7.41 -12.53 -0.78
C GLU A 63 -7.60 -11.01 -0.66
N ASN A 64 -8.35 -10.55 0.33
CA ASN A 64 -8.69 -9.14 0.56
C ASN A 64 -8.02 -8.52 1.81
N PHE A 65 -7.07 -9.21 2.42
CA PHE A 65 -6.26 -8.67 3.52
C PHE A 65 -4.80 -8.60 3.08
N PHE A 66 -4.27 -7.37 3.06
CA PHE A 66 -2.93 -7.10 2.57
C PHE A 66 -1.96 -6.75 3.70
N LEU A 67 -0.72 -7.21 3.54
CA LEU A 67 0.44 -6.80 4.30
C LEU A 67 1.27 -5.85 3.44
N LEU A 68 1.63 -4.70 4.01
CA LEU A 68 2.50 -3.71 3.39
C LEU A 68 3.86 -3.74 4.09
N LEU A 69 4.91 -4.07 3.35
CA LEU A 69 6.28 -4.04 3.83
C LEU A 69 7.02 -2.87 3.18
N ALA A 70 7.40 -1.89 4.00
CA ALA A 70 8.22 -0.76 3.59
C ALA A 70 9.70 -1.15 3.49
N PRO A 71 10.47 -0.52 2.59
CA PRO A 71 11.90 -0.77 2.49
C PRO A 71 12.58 -0.42 3.81
N PHE A 72 13.63 -1.17 4.14
CA PHE A 72 14.45 -0.88 5.30
C PHE A 72 15.15 0.46 5.08
N HIS A 73 15.06 1.33 6.08
CA HIS A 73 15.73 2.61 6.07
C HIS A 73 16.49 2.76 7.38
N ASP A 74 17.77 3.05 7.23
CA ASP A 74 18.73 3.15 8.31
C ASP A 74 19.08 4.63 8.51
N PHE A 75 18.90 5.12 9.74
CA PHE A 75 19.28 6.49 10.12
C PHE A 75 20.79 6.63 10.43
N SER A 76 21.55 5.53 10.39
CA SER A 76 23.00 5.55 10.58
C SER A 76 23.75 6.04 9.34
N ALA A 77 23.12 5.99 8.17
CA ALA A 77 23.57 6.66 6.97
C ALA A 77 23.15 8.14 7.04
N GLY A 78 23.95 8.95 7.74
CA GLY A 78 23.76 10.40 7.78
C GLY A 78 23.92 11.02 6.40
N ASP A 79 23.06 11.99 6.10
CA ASP A 79 23.37 13.09 5.17
C ASP A 79 24.38 14.06 5.81
#